data_AF-A0A6U3TL50-F1
#
_entry.id   AF-A0A6U3TL50-F1
#
_cell.length_a   1.000
_cell.length_b   1.000
_cell.length_c   1.000
_cell.angle_alpha   90.00
_cell.angle_beta   90.00
_cell.angle_gamma   90.00
#
_symmetry.space_group_name_H-M   'P 1'
#
loop_
_entity.id
_entity.type
_entity.pdbx_description
1 polymer ?
#
loop_
_entity_poly.entity_id
_entity_poly.type
_entity_poly.pdbx_seq_one_letter_code
_entity_poly.pdbx_strand_id
1 'polypeptide(L)'
;MAKLGCEDGIDDELWKPAAAHELKPYAPAGKDHNGCRTTWIRGGGKVSKEEERNHCHACIMQHLATHADAKTLRNGISFIIDVSGKDMEKEPKVGNETLIQSFYQAIPQRPQVILIAGTSRVTRAFVNASIKLASLFLKQKILDRITFVSVEDAKKRLPLKSAPVYVGGNGGGIENYQEWVKGRLEMLQMPDL
;
A
#
# COMPACT_ATOMS: atom_id res chain seq x y z
N MET A 1 19.92 -9.53 -3.77
CA MET A 1 20.52 -8.18 -3.99
C MET A 1 21.53 -8.20 -5.14
N ALA A 2 22.51 -9.10 -5.19
CA ALA A 2 23.35 -9.26 -6.40
C ALA A 2 22.56 -9.52 -7.71
N LYS A 3 21.45 -10.28 -7.63
CA LYS A 3 20.51 -10.47 -8.75
C LYS A 3 19.77 -9.20 -9.20
N LEU A 4 19.85 -8.10 -8.45
CA LEU A 4 19.21 -6.81 -8.72
C LEU A 4 20.22 -5.70 -9.04
N GLY A 5 21.53 -5.99 -9.09
CA GLY A 5 22.57 -5.05 -9.53
C GLY A 5 23.13 -4.09 -8.48
N CYS A 6 22.94 -4.33 -7.18
CA CYS A 6 23.70 -3.61 -6.13
C CYS A 6 24.85 -4.48 -5.60
N GLU A 7 26.09 -4.04 -5.80
CA GLU A 7 27.31 -4.78 -5.39
C GLU A 7 27.54 -4.78 -3.87
N ASP A 8 27.18 -3.69 -3.19
CA ASP A 8 27.29 -3.48 -1.74
C ASP A 8 25.93 -3.56 -1.01
N GLY A 9 24.84 -3.57 -1.77
CA GLY A 9 23.47 -3.69 -1.24
C GLY A 9 22.89 -2.38 -0.71
N ILE A 10 23.61 -1.27 -0.83
CA ILE A 10 23.16 0.07 -0.47
C ILE A 10 23.01 0.87 -1.77
N ASP A 11 21.76 1.11 -2.16
CA ASP A 11 21.46 1.98 -3.29
C ASP A 11 21.32 3.42 -2.75
N ASP A 12 22.35 4.26 -2.93
CA ASP A 12 22.29 5.69 -2.56
C ASP A 12 21.18 6.45 -3.34
N GLU A 13 20.59 5.79 -4.35
CA GLU A 13 19.46 6.23 -5.14
C GLU A 13 18.15 5.49 -4.80
N LEU A 14 18.05 4.81 -3.65
CA LEU A 14 16.81 4.16 -3.18
C LEU A 14 15.64 5.16 -3.03
N TRP A 15 15.94 6.45 -2.86
CA TRP A 15 14.94 7.51 -2.86
C TRP A 15 14.76 8.16 -4.25
N LYS A 16 15.66 7.89 -5.20
CA LYS A 16 15.54 8.45 -6.54
C LYS A 16 14.40 7.73 -7.27
N PRO A 17 13.58 8.50 -7.99
CA PRO A 17 12.24 8.12 -8.33
C PRO A 17 12.23 7.34 -9.65
N ALA A 18 13.15 6.38 -9.85
CA ALA A 18 13.08 5.50 -11.02
C ALA A 18 11.68 4.85 -11.11
N ALA A 19 11.00 4.67 -9.97
CA ALA A 19 9.65 4.16 -9.81
C ALA A 19 8.58 5.21 -9.44
N ALA A 20 8.83 6.52 -9.59
CA ALA A 20 7.84 7.55 -9.26
C ALA A 20 6.50 7.36 -10.00
N HIS A 21 6.56 6.88 -11.24
CA HIS A 21 5.38 6.55 -12.05
C HIS A 21 4.60 5.35 -11.47
N GLU A 22 5.29 4.44 -10.78
CA GLU A 22 4.71 3.28 -10.10
C GLU A 22 4.01 3.63 -8.77
N LEU A 23 4.08 4.88 -8.32
CA LEU A 23 3.30 5.34 -7.17
C LEU A 23 1.82 5.62 -7.52
N LYS A 24 1.47 5.64 -8.81
CA LYS A 24 0.10 5.90 -9.30
C LYS A 24 -1.00 5.04 -8.65
N PRO A 25 -0.79 3.76 -8.31
CA PRO A 25 -1.80 2.95 -7.61
C PRO A 25 -2.08 3.42 -6.19
N TYR A 26 -1.18 4.18 -5.56
CA TYR A 26 -1.36 4.68 -4.20
C TYR A 26 -2.07 6.03 -4.24
N ALA A 27 -3.34 6.02 -3.86
CA ALA A 27 -4.12 7.23 -3.80
C ALA A 27 -3.72 8.06 -2.57
N PRO A 28 -3.42 9.37 -2.73
CA PRO A 28 -3.08 10.23 -1.60
C PRO A 28 -4.19 10.23 -0.55
N ALA A 29 -3.83 9.85 0.67
CA ALA A 29 -4.73 9.79 1.81
C ALA A 29 -4.04 10.33 3.06
N GLY A 30 -4.83 11.00 3.90
CA GLY A 30 -4.37 11.60 5.15
C GLY A 30 -4.39 10.62 6.33
N LYS A 31 -4.75 11.15 7.49
CA LYS A 31 -4.88 10.37 8.72
C LYS A 31 -6.32 9.92 8.91
N ASP A 32 -6.51 8.74 9.47
CA ASP A 32 -7.81 8.26 9.91
C ASP A 32 -8.31 9.01 11.17
N HIS A 33 -9.50 8.65 11.67
CA HIS A 33 -10.08 9.25 12.87
C HIS A 33 -9.23 9.03 14.14
N ASN A 34 -8.34 8.03 14.17
CA ASN A 34 -7.43 7.76 15.28
C ASN A 34 -6.11 8.54 15.13
N GLY A 35 -5.92 9.24 14.02
CA GLY A 35 -4.71 9.98 13.69
C GLY A 35 -3.57 9.12 13.20
N CYS A 36 -3.84 7.88 12.77
CA CYS A 36 -2.88 7.00 12.09
C CYS A 36 -2.90 7.27 10.58
N ARG A 37 -1.77 7.07 9.89
CA ARG A 37 -1.75 7.22 8.43
C ARG A 37 -2.58 6.13 7.75
N THR A 38 -3.12 6.50 6.60
CA THR A 38 -3.89 5.59 5.75
C THR A 38 -3.09 5.27 4.50
N THR A 39 -2.95 3.99 4.20
CA THR A 39 -2.54 3.53 2.87
C THR A 39 -3.78 3.19 2.09
N TRP A 40 -4.02 3.92 1.00
CA TRP A 40 -5.13 3.66 0.08
C TRP A 40 -4.58 3.22 -1.27
N ILE A 41 -4.79 1.96 -1.63
CA ILE A 41 -4.35 1.38 -2.90
C ILE A 41 -5.57 1.29 -3.82
N ARG A 42 -5.53 2.01 -4.93
CA ARG A 42 -6.47 1.85 -6.03
C ARG A 42 -5.98 0.72 -6.93
N GLY A 43 -6.73 -0.37 -6.93
CA GLY A 43 -6.54 -1.49 -7.83
C GLY A 43 -6.74 -1.06 -9.28
N GLY A 44 -5.74 -1.33 -10.11
CA GLY A 44 -5.75 -1.09 -11.54
C GLY A 44 -4.34 -0.88 -12.08
N GLY A 45 -4.14 -1.19 -13.36
CA GLY A 45 -2.85 -1.11 -14.03
C GLY A 45 -2.19 -2.49 -14.17
N LYS A 46 -1.48 -2.69 -15.28
CA LYS A 46 -0.68 -3.88 -15.53
C LYS A 46 0.76 -3.53 -15.20
N VAL A 47 1.39 -4.34 -14.37
CA VAL A 47 2.84 -4.27 -14.12
C VAL A 47 3.47 -5.28 -15.05
N SER A 48 4.33 -4.85 -15.96
CA SER A 48 5.11 -5.78 -16.76
C SER A 48 6.20 -6.45 -15.90
N LYS A 49 6.76 -7.58 -16.35
CA LYS A 49 7.90 -8.20 -15.67
C LYS A 49 9.12 -7.28 -15.59
N GLU A 50 9.30 -6.42 -16.58
CA GLU A 50 10.41 -5.45 -16.63
C GLU A 50 10.23 -4.34 -15.58
N GLU A 51 8.98 -3.98 -15.26
CA GLU A 51 8.63 -2.97 -14.26
C GLU A 51 8.48 -3.54 -12.83
N GLU A 52 8.57 -4.85 -12.65
CA GLU A 52 8.39 -5.52 -11.35
C GLU A 52 9.31 -4.95 -10.26
N ARG A 53 10.57 -4.69 -10.59
CA ARG A 53 11.54 -4.07 -9.66
C ARG A 53 11.06 -2.70 -9.23
N ASN A 54 10.64 -1.87 -10.18
CA ASN A 54 10.17 -0.51 -9.90
C ASN A 54 8.89 -0.54 -9.06
N HIS A 55 7.98 -1.46 -9.35
CA HIS A 55 6.75 -1.60 -8.60
C HIS A 55 6.99 -2.03 -7.14
N CYS A 56 7.88 -3.00 -6.93
CA CYS A 56 8.31 -3.39 -5.58
C CYS A 56 9.00 -2.23 -4.86
N HIS A 57 9.84 -1.47 -5.57
CA HIS A 57 10.52 -0.32 -5.02
C HIS A 57 9.54 0.78 -4.58
N ALA A 58 8.54 1.10 -5.41
CA ALA A 58 7.48 2.05 -5.07
C ALA A 58 6.67 1.61 -3.83
N CYS A 59 6.39 0.32 -3.70
CA CYS A 59 5.77 -0.27 -2.50
C CYS A 59 6.61 -0.01 -1.24
N ILE A 60 7.93 -0.23 -1.32
CA ILE A 60 8.85 0.01 -0.20
C ILE A 60 8.89 1.50 0.19
N MET A 61 9.09 2.39 -0.79
CA MET A 61 9.12 3.84 -0.57
C MET A 61 7.81 4.34 0.06
N GLN A 62 6.67 3.89 -0.47
CA GLN A 62 5.36 4.25 0.06
C GLN A 62 5.17 3.78 1.50
N HIS A 63 5.59 2.55 1.81
CA HIS A 63 5.51 2.01 3.15
C HIS A 63 6.34 2.83 4.14
N LEU A 64 7.59 3.13 3.80
CA LEU A 64 8.50 3.92 4.63
C LEU A 64 7.97 5.34 4.86
N ALA A 65 7.51 6.01 3.80
CA ALA A 65 6.93 7.35 3.91
C ALA A 65 5.67 7.39 4.81
N THR A 66 4.84 6.34 4.72
CA THR A 66 3.66 6.17 5.57
C THR A 66 4.07 6.02 7.04
N HIS A 67 5.13 5.27 7.32
CA HIS A 67 5.58 4.95 8.69
C HIS A 67 6.63 5.90 9.26
N ALA A 68 7.04 6.94 8.53
CA ALA A 68 8.03 7.93 8.99
C ALA A 68 7.53 8.85 10.14
N ASP A 69 6.44 8.51 10.84
CA ASP A 69 6.03 9.20 12.06
C ASP A 69 5.78 8.20 13.20
N ALA A 70 6.23 8.56 14.41
CA ALA A 70 6.22 7.68 15.57
C ALA A 70 4.80 7.20 15.95
N LYS A 71 3.77 8.04 15.72
CA LYS A 71 2.38 7.67 16.04
C LYS A 71 1.91 6.54 15.14
N THR A 72 2.12 6.65 13.83
CA THR A 72 1.79 5.59 12.86
C THR A 72 2.60 4.32 13.13
N LEU A 73 3.91 4.43 13.39
CA LEU A 73 4.74 3.27 13.70
C LEU A 73 4.27 2.52 14.97
N ARG A 74 3.84 3.27 15.99
CA ARG A 74 3.34 2.70 17.25
C ARG A 74 1.94 2.13 17.11
N ASN A 75 1.03 2.90 16.54
CA ASN A 75 -0.41 2.62 16.55
C ASN A 75 -0.90 1.91 15.28
N GLY A 76 -0.05 1.75 14.27
CA GLY A 76 -0.38 1.08 13.02
C GLY A 76 -1.02 1.99 11.97
N ILE A 77 -1.60 1.36 10.95
CA ILE A 77 -2.21 2.03 9.79
C ILE A 77 -3.66 1.59 9.57
N SER A 78 -4.41 2.43 8.85
CA SER A 78 -5.60 2.01 8.12
C SER A 78 -5.19 1.58 6.70
N PHE A 79 -5.42 0.33 6.33
CA PHE A 79 -5.03 -0.21 5.03
C PHE A 79 -6.27 -0.46 4.18
N ILE A 80 -6.37 0.22 3.04
CA ILE A 80 -7.56 0.20 2.18
C ILE A 80 -7.12 -0.20 0.77
N ILE A 81 -7.76 -1.22 0.20
CA ILE A 81 -7.57 -1.68 -1.16
C ILE A 81 -8.90 -1.51 -1.90
N ASP A 82 -8.97 -0.54 -2.80
CA ASP A 82 -10.12 -0.29 -3.66
C ASP A 82 -9.98 -1.08 -4.96
N VAL A 83 -10.76 -2.14 -5.12
CA VAL A 83 -10.78 -2.98 -6.32
C VAL A 83 -11.94 -2.66 -7.26
N SER A 84 -12.66 -1.56 -7.06
CA SER A 84 -13.81 -1.19 -7.90
C SER A 84 -13.47 -0.98 -9.37
N GLY A 85 -12.23 -0.62 -9.68
CA GLY A 85 -11.74 -0.42 -11.05
C GLY A 85 -11.08 -1.65 -11.69
N LYS A 86 -11.04 -2.80 -11.00
CA LYS A 86 -10.25 -3.95 -11.42
C LYS A 86 -11.11 -5.04 -12.07
N ASP A 87 -10.78 -5.40 -13.30
CA ASP A 87 -11.33 -6.60 -13.96
C ASP A 87 -10.43 -7.81 -13.62
N MET A 88 -10.73 -8.45 -12.49
CA MET A 88 -9.93 -9.57 -11.95
C MET A 88 -9.91 -10.80 -12.88
N GLU A 89 -10.82 -10.89 -13.85
CA GLU A 89 -10.86 -11.99 -14.83
C GLU A 89 -9.91 -11.73 -16.02
N LYS A 90 -9.66 -10.46 -16.36
CA LYS A 90 -8.88 -10.07 -17.54
C LYS A 90 -7.45 -9.62 -17.23
N GLU A 91 -7.12 -9.42 -15.96
CA GLU A 91 -5.78 -9.00 -15.55
C GLU A 91 -4.89 -10.21 -15.21
N PRO A 92 -3.83 -10.47 -16.00
CA PRO A 92 -2.92 -11.58 -15.73
C PRO A 92 -2.15 -11.34 -14.43
N LYS A 93 -1.95 -12.42 -13.65
CA LYS A 93 -1.07 -12.40 -12.48
C LYS A 93 0.37 -12.13 -12.91
N VAL A 94 1.02 -11.15 -12.30
CA VAL A 94 2.36 -10.69 -12.69
C VAL A 94 3.45 -11.58 -12.06
N GLY A 95 3.15 -12.25 -10.95
CA GLY A 95 4.09 -13.15 -10.25
C GLY A 95 4.92 -12.45 -9.16
N ASN A 96 4.76 -11.14 -8.99
CA ASN A 96 5.47 -10.33 -8.00
C ASN A 96 4.90 -10.44 -6.57
N GLU A 97 3.79 -11.17 -6.41
CA GLU A 97 3.09 -11.31 -5.14
C GLU A 97 4.01 -11.89 -4.07
N THR A 98 4.92 -12.79 -4.43
CA THR A 98 5.88 -13.40 -3.50
C THR A 98 6.87 -12.38 -2.95
N LEU A 99 7.37 -11.46 -3.78
CA LEU A 99 8.32 -10.42 -3.36
C LEU A 99 7.65 -9.39 -2.45
N ILE A 100 6.47 -8.89 -2.85
CA ILE A 100 5.69 -7.94 -2.06
C ILE A 100 5.25 -8.56 -0.73
N GLN A 101 4.81 -9.82 -0.75
CA GLN A 101 4.46 -10.56 0.45
C GLN A 101 5.68 -10.74 1.36
N SER A 102 6.85 -11.08 0.82
CA SER A 102 8.08 -11.20 1.60
C SER A 102 8.45 -9.88 2.27
N PHE A 103 8.34 -8.76 1.54
CA PHE A 103 8.55 -7.43 2.12
C PHE A 103 7.56 -7.13 3.26
N TYR A 104 6.27 -7.31 3.04
CA TYR A 104 5.25 -7.06 4.06
C TYR A 104 5.32 -8.00 5.26
N GLN A 105 5.85 -9.21 5.08
CA GLN A 105 6.12 -10.15 6.18
C GLN A 105 7.39 -9.79 6.96
N ALA A 106 8.38 -9.17 6.33
CA ALA A 106 9.62 -8.73 6.97
C ALA A 106 9.44 -7.50 7.86
N ILE A 107 8.42 -6.67 7.60
CA ILE A 107 8.21 -5.39 8.30
C ILE A 107 6.97 -5.41 9.21
N PRO A 108 6.99 -4.74 10.37
CA PRO A 108 5.86 -4.67 11.28
C PRO A 108 4.76 -3.74 10.76
N GLN A 109 3.89 -4.26 9.88
CA GLN A 109 2.79 -3.51 9.25
C GLN A 109 1.71 -2.97 10.22
N ARG A 110 1.53 -3.62 11.39
CA ARG A 110 0.48 -3.34 12.40
C ARG A 110 -0.85 -2.77 11.83
N PRO A 111 -1.47 -3.35 10.80
CA PRO A 111 -2.69 -2.79 10.24
C PRO A 111 -3.80 -2.84 11.30
N GLN A 112 -4.45 -1.74 11.65
CA GLN A 112 -5.57 -1.75 12.59
C GLN A 112 -6.85 -2.22 11.92
N VAL A 113 -6.99 -1.90 10.64
CA VAL A 113 -8.07 -2.34 9.77
C VAL A 113 -7.52 -2.61 8.37
N ILE A 114 -8.03 -3.65 7.71
CA ILE A 114 -7.79 -3.94 6.29
C ILE A 114 -9.15 -3.90 5.60
N LEU A 115 -9.40 -2.90 4.77
CA LEU A 115 -10.64 -2.76 4.01
C LEU A 115 -10.41 -3.14 2.56
N ILE A 116 -11.17 -4.10 2.06
CA ILE A 116 -11.22 -4.43 0.63
C ILE A 116 -12.51 -3.82 0.07
N ALA A 117 -12.38 -2.70 -0.61
CA ALA A 117 -13.48 -1.88 -1.08
C ALA A 117 -13.84 -2.18 -2.54
N GLY A 118 -15.13 -2.11 -2.89
CA GLY A 118 -15.55 -2.15 -4.29
C GLY A 118 -15.63 -3.55 -4.92
N THR A 119 -15.60 -4.63 -4.12
CA THR A 119 -15.77 -6.00 -4.65
C THR A 119 -17.21 -6.29 -5.05
N SER A 120 -17.42 -6.82 -6.25
CA SER A 120 -18.67 -7.52 -6.59
C SER A 120 -18.84 -8.81 -5.77
N ARG A 121 -20.03 -9.42 -5.74
CA ARG A 121 -20.23 -10.72 -5.05
C ARG A 121 -19.29 -11.81 -5.57
N VAL A 122 -19.03 -11.82 -6.87
CA VAL A 122 -18.12 -12.76 -7.53
C VAL A 122 -16.67 -12.49 -7.12
N THR A 123 -16.24 -11.23 -7.19
CA THR A 123 -14.90 -10.83 -6.76
C THR A 123 -14.67 -11.15 -5.28
N ARG A 124 -15.68 -10.97 -4.44
CA ARG A 124 -15.63 -11.30 -3.01
C ARG A 124 -15.42 -12.79 -2.80
N ALA A 125 -16.05 -13.66 -3.59
CA ALA A 125 -15.83 -15.11 -3.53
C ALA A 125 -14.37 -15.47 -3.89
N PHE A 126 -13.82 -14.88 -4.95
CA PHE A 126 -12.42 -15.07 -5.35
C PHE A 126 -11.43 -14.58 -4.30
N VAL A 127 -11.65 -13.39 -3.74
CA VAL A 127 -10.78 -12.83 -2.70
C VAL A 127 -10.89 -13.66 -1.43
N ASN A 128 -12.09 -14.08 -1.02
CA ASN A 128 -12.28 -14.98 0.11
C ASN A 128 -11.55 -16.33 -0.10
N ALA A 129 -11.62 -16.90 -1.30
CA ALA A 129 -10.87 -18.11 -1.64
C ALA A 129 -9.35 -17.87 -1.54
N SER A 130 -8.87 -16.72 -2.03
CA SER A 130 -7.47 -16.33 -1.95
C SER A 130 -7.00 -16.11 -0.50
N ILE A 131 -7.84 -15.49 0.33
CA ILE A 131 -7.59 -15.30 1.77
C ILE A 131 -7.59 -16.64 2.49
N LYS A 132 -8.48 -17.57 2.15
CA LYS A 132 -8.51 -18.92 2.74
C LYS A 132 -7.27 -19.75 2.39
N LEU A 133 -6.68 -19.51 1.22
CA LEU A 133 -5.37 -20.08 0.88
C LEU A 133 -4.25 -19.37 1.66
N ALA A 134 -4.29 -18.03 1.73
CA ALA A 134 -3.31 -17.24 2.45
C ALA A 134 -3.38 -17.43 3.98
N SER A 135 -4.52 -17.84 4.54
CA SER A 135 -4.70 -18.08 5.98
C SER A 135 -3.86 -19.23 6.51
N LEU A 136 -3.36 -20.11 5.63
CA LEU A 136 -2.37 -21.12 5.99
C LEU A 136 -1.02 -20.50 6.40
N PHE A 137 -0.76 -19.26 6.00
CA PHE A 137 0.50 -18.55 6.20
C PHE A 137 0.34 -17.21 6.95
N LEU A 138 -0.88 -16.71 7.09
CA LEU A 138 -1.21 -15.47 7.79
C LEU A 138 -1.68 -15.74 9.21
N LYS A 139 -1.24 -14.91 10.16
CA LYS A 139 -1.72 -14.97 11.54
C LYS A 139 -3.23 -14.65 11.57
N GLN A 140 -4.00 -15.43 12.34
CA GLN A 140 -5.46 -15.26 12.48
C GLN A 140 -5.87 -13.81 12.76
N LYS A 141 -5.13 -13.12 13.63
CA LYS A 141 -5.33 -11.70 13.96
C LYS A 141 -5.33 -10.76 12.74
N ILE A 142 -4.57 -11.07 11.68
CA ILE A 142 -4.57 -10.28 10.45
C ILE A 142 -5.83 -10.57 9.64
N LEU A 143 -6.23 -11.84 9.55
CA LEU A 143 -7.45 -12.26 8.84
C LEU A 143 -8.70 -11.62 9.45
N ASP A 144 -8.77 -11.58 10.78
CA ASP A 144 -9.88 -10.96 11.52
C ASP A 144 -10.01 -9.45 11.27
N ARG A 145 -8.97 -8.81 10.73
CA ARG A 145 -8.95 -7.38 10.39
C ARG A 145 -9.39 -7.11 8.96
N ILE A 146 -9.53 -8.14 8.12
CA ILE A 146 -9.97 -8.00 6.73
C ILE A 146 -11.49 -7.87 6.68
N THR A 147 -11.98 -6.73 6.20
CA THR A 147 -13.40 -6.45 6.00
C THR A 147 -13.66 -6.04 4.56
N PHE A 148 -14.68 -6.62 3.94
CA PHE A 148 -15.13 -6.20 2.61
C PHE A 148 -16.24 -5.17 2.74
N VAL A 149 -16.09 -4.06 2.03
CA VAL A 149 -16.97 -2.89 2.16
C VAL A 149 -17.25 -2.26 0.80
N SER A 150 -18.23 -1.36 0.73
CA SER A 150 -18.37 -0.46 -0.41
C SER A 150 -17.26 0.59 -0.38
N VAL A 151 -16.97 1.23 -1.53
CA VAL A 151 -16.03 2.37 -1.59
C VAL A 151 -16.49 3.52 -0.68
N GLU A 152 -17.80 3.78 -0.63
CA GLU A 152 -18.39 4.78 0.26
C GLU A 152 -18.20 4.44 1.74
N ASP A 153 -18.33 3.18 2.14
CA ASP A 153 -18.12 2.79 3.54
C ASP A 153 -16.63 2.81 3.92
N ALA A 154 -15.73 2.51 2.97
CA ALA A 154 -14.30 2.72 3.18
C ALA A 154 -13.96 4.21 3.35
N LYS A 155 -14.57 5.09 2.55
CA LYS A 155 -14.44 6.55 2.66
C LYS A 155 -14.90 7.05 4.04
N LYS A 156 -16.04 6.56 4.56
CA LYS A 156 -16.55 6.93 5.90
C LYS A 156 -15.61 6.58 7.06
N ARG A 157 -14.58 5.76 6.82
CA ARG A 157 -13.53 5.48 7.82
C ARG A 157 -12.46 6.56 7.92
N LEU A 158 -12.51 7.55 7.04
CA LEU A 158 -11.59 8.67 7.01
C LEU A 158 -12.35 9.99 7.22
N PRO A 159 -11.73 10.97 7.92
CA PRO A 159 -12.17 12.35 7.82
C PRO A 159 -12.24 12.79 6.36
N LEU A 160 -13.23 13.61 5.99
CA LEU A 160 -13.39 14.10 4.61
C LEU A 160 -12.10 14.74 4.07
N LYS A 161 -11.42 15.52 4.91
CA LYS A 161 -10.13 16.14 4.58
C LYS A 161 -9.00 15.16 4.24
N SER A 162 -9.14 13.89 4.64
CA SER A 162 -8.12 12.85 4.51
C SER A 162 -8.45 11.79 3.45
N ALA A 163 -9.71 11.61 3.09
CA ALA A 163 -10.08 10.66 2.03
C ALA A 163 -9.54 11.11 0.67
N PRO A 164 -9.18 10.17 -0.24
CA PRO A 164 -8.66 10.54 -1.56
C PRO A 164 -9.58 11.45 -2.37
N VAL A 165 -8.99 12.28 -3.22
CA VAL A 165 -9.72 13.24 -4.07
C VAL A 165 -10.71 12.53 -5.01
N TYR A 166 -10.30 11.40 -5.59
CA TYR A 166 -11.13 10.69 -6.57
C TYR A 166 -12.41 10.06 -5.98
N VAL A 167 -12.48 9.89 -4.65
CA VAL A 167 -13.70 9.47 -3.95
C VAL A 167 -14.43 10.66 -3.30
N GLY A 168 -14.08 11.90 -3.69
CA GLY A 168 -14.70 13.12 -3.19
C GLY A 168 -14.23 13.53 -1.78
N GLY A 169 -12.97 13.29 -1.43
CA GLY A 169 -12.29 13.87 -0.26
C GLY A 169 -11.24 14.91 -0.64
N ASN A 170 -10.37 15.29 0.30
CA ASN A 170 -9.30 16.29 0.08
C ASN A 170 -7.87 15.71 0.13
N GLY A 171 -7.74 14.38 0.06
CA GLY A 171 -6.47 13.66 -0.09
C GLY A 171 -5.44 13.87 1.03
N GLY A 172 -5.86 14.40 2.18
CA GLY A 172 -4.95 14.72 3.28
C GLY A 172 -4.15 16.01 3.10
N GLY A 173 -4.52 16.86 2.13
CA GLY A 173 -3.72 18.02 1.74
C GLY A 173 -2.44 17.65 0.98
N ILE A 174 -2.42 16.47 0.36
CA ILE A 174 -1.29 15.97 -0.41
C ILE A 174 -1.59 16.22 -1.90
N GLU A 175 -0.94 17.25 -2.47
CA GLU A 175 -1.12 17.63 -3.88
C GLU A 175 -0.21 16.83 -4.81
N ASN A 176 1.07 16.75 -4.48
CA ASN A 176 2.06 15.95 -5.19
C ASN A 176 2.49 14.75 -4.33
N TYR A 177 2.04 13.55 -4.70
CA TYR A 177 2.34 12.35 -3.91
C TYR A 177 3.82 11.96 -3.93
N GLN A 178 4.53 12.23 -5.03
CA GLN A 178 5.95 11.91 -5.16
C GLN A 178 6.78 12.80 -4.24
N GLU A 179 6.51 14.11 -4.25
CA GLU A 179 7.16 15.06 -3.34
C GLU A 179 6.82 14.75 -1.88
N TRP A 180 5.57 14.37 -1.61
CA TRP A 180 5.16 13.95 -0.28
C TRP A 180 5.93 12.72 0.21
N VAL A 181 6.07 11.68 -0.63
CA VAL A 181 6.87 10.49 -0.30
C VAL A 181 8.32 10.89 -0.05
N LYS A 182 8.93 11.65 -0.95
CA LYS A 182 10.31 12.11 -0.85
C LYS A 182 10.56 12.86 0.47
N GLY A 183 9.77 13.89 0.77
CA GLY A 183 9.94 14.69 1.99
C GLY A 183 9.75 13.86 3.26
N ARG A 184 8.99 12.76 3.21
CA ARG A 184 8.83 11.83 4.34
C ARG A 184 10.03 10.89 4.49
N LEU A 185 10.65 10.47 3.40
CA LEU A 185 11.88 9.67 3.44
C LEU A 185 13.05 10.51 3.96
N GLU A 186 13.15 11.78 3.58
CA GLU A 186 14.17 12.72 4.07
C GLU A 186 14.07 12.98 5.59
N MET A 187 12.89 12.78 6.19
CA MET A 187 12.71 12.84 7.64
C MET A 187 13.28 11.62 8.39
N LEU A 188 13.53 10.51 7.69
CA LEU A 188 14.13 9.34 8.28
C LEU A 188 15.62 9.67 8.48
N GLN A 189 16.00 9.99 9.73
CA GLN A 189 17.40 10.08 10.09
C GLN A 189 18.04 8.72 9.86
N MET A 190 18.90 8.64 8.85
CA MET A 190 19.80 7.50 8.72
C MET A 190 20.72 7.56 9.93
N PRO A 191 20.82 6.49 10.74
CA PRO A 191 21.82 6.45 11.79
C PRO A 191 23.20 6.62 11.13
N ASP A 192 24.04 7.48 11.71
CA ASP A 192 25.45 7.54 11.33
C ASP A 192 26.03 6.12 11.49
N LEU A 193 26.46 5.53 10.37
CA LEU A 193 27.06 4.19 10.32
C LEU A 193 28.52 4.21 10.77
#